data_AF-A0A9D1JEF5-F1
#
_entry.id   AF-A0A9D1JEF5-F1
#
_cell.length_a   1.000
_cell.length_b   1.000
_cell.length_c   1.000
_cell.angle_alpha   90.00
_cell.angle_beta   90.00
_cell.angle_gamma   90.00
#
_symmetry.space_group_name_H-M   'P 1'
#
loop_
_entity.id
_entity.type
_entity.pdbx_description
1 polymer ?
#
loop_
_entity_poly.entity_id
_entity_poly.type
_entity_poly.pdbx_seq_one_letter_code
_entity_poly.pdbx_strand_id
1 'polypeptide(L)'
;MKKSKLIAGAMGMMMLGAMVLPVHADEMEVKYQQQSTWIVSIPQTTLSQTQEVEQTVSATAMNIRPDEKLQVKIKGLTEGKVTLTRDDSKATTTSTVSTTSNSVNPITVDTVIAEFEDQSTDFVNGTTGKLYFSAIPEETKAGDYSGTITYVMETVKK
;
A
#
# COMPACT_ATOMS: atom_id res chain seq x y z
N MET A 1 -84.87 -17.27 -63.62
CA MET A 1 -84.14 -18.56 -63.70
C MET A 1 -82.83 -18.42 -62.94
N LYS A 2 -82.66 -19.22 -61.88
CA LYS A 2 -81.43 -19.35 -61.08
C LYS A 2 -80.37 -20.10 -61.91
N LYS A 3 -79.11 -19.65 -61.86
CA LYS A 3 -77.95 -20.54 -61.94
C LYS A 3 -76.86 -20.05 -60.99
N SER A 4 -76.62 -20.89 -60.00
CA SER A 4 -75.56 -20.91 -59.01
C SER A 4 -74.17 -21.01 -59.63
N LYS A 5 -73.19 -20.30 -59.08
CA LYS A 5 -71.80 -20.76 -59.00
C LYS A 5 -71.24 -20.43 -57.61
N LEU A 6 -71.42 -21.39 -56.71
CA LEU A 6 -70.55 -21.60 -55.56
C LEU A 6 -69.16 -21.92 -56.10
N ILE A 7 -68.16 -21.12 -55.75
CA ILE A 7 -66.76 -21.56 -55.72
C ILE A 7 -66.25 -21.21 -54.35
N ALA A 8 -65.97 -22.27 -53.59
CA ALA A 8 -65.37 -22.25 -52.29
C ALA A 8 -64.02 -21.55 -52.34
N GLY A 9 -63.87 -20.47 -51.57
CA GLY A 9 -62.60 -19.84 -51.26
C GLY A 9 -62.27 -20.16 -49.82
N ALA A 10 -61.16 -20.84 -49.62
CA ALA A 10 -60.69 -21.42 -48.36
C ALA A 10 -60.77 -20.45 -47.17
N MET A 11 -61.16 -20.99 -46.00
CA MET A 11 -60.93 -20.36 -44.71
C MET A 11 -59.45 -20.02 -44.58
N GLY A 12 -59.09 -18.77 -44.81
CA GLY A 12 -57.76 -18.25 -44.53
C GLY A 12 -57.51 -18.35 -43.03
N MET A 13 -56.49 -19.11 -42.66
CA MET A 13 -56.03 -19.36 -41.30
C MET A 13 -56.15 -18.12 -40.42
N MET A 14 -56.77 -18.27 -39.24
CA MET A 14 -56.53 -17.37 -38.13
C MET A 14 -55.02 -17.40 -37.86
N MET A 15 -54.30 -16.40 -38.34
CA MET A 15 -52.96 -16.14 -37.86
C MET A 15 -53.13 -15.79 -36.39
N LEU A 16 -52.89 -16.79 -35.52
CA LEU A 16 -52.51 -16.56 -34.14
C LEU A 16 -51.22 -15.75 -34.21
N GLY A 17 -51.37 -14.43 -34.31
CA GLY A 17 -50.27 -13.52 -34.04
C GLY A 17 -49.84 -13.84 -32.63
N ALA A 18 -48.74 -14.56 -32.47
CA ALA A 18 -48.05 -14.65 -31.20
C ALA A 18 -47.82 -13.18 -30.80
N MET A 19 -48.58 -12.70 -29.82
CA MET A 19 -48.33 -11.39 -29.24
C MET A 19 -46.96 -11.52 -28.58
N VAL A 20 -45.92 -11.09 -29.29
CA VAL A 20 -44.60 -10.89 -28.68
C VAL A 20 -44.77 -9.68 -27.78
N LEU A 21 -45.13 -9.93 -26.51
CA LEU A 21 -45.10 -8.89 -25.50
C LEU A 21 -43.65 -8.36 -25.45
N PRO A 22 -43.44 -7.03 -25.40
CA PRO A 22 -42.09 -6.48 -25.26
C PRO A 22 -41.47 -7.04 -23.97
N VAL A 23 -40.32 -7.70 -24.11
CA VAL A 23 -39.53 -8.10 -22.95
C VAL A 23 -38.84 -6.83 -22.45
N HIS A 24 -39.33 -6.30 -21.33
CA HIS A 24 -38.62 -5.24 -20.62
C HIS A 24 -37.51 -5.90 -19.80
N ALA A 25 -36.26 -5.61 -20.15
CA ALA A 25 -35.12 -5.97 -19.34
C ALA A 25 -34.91 -4.84 -18.31
N ASP A 26 -35.09 -5.16 -17.03
CA ASP A 26 -34.66 -4.30 -15.93
C ASP A 26 -33.20 -4.59 -15.63
N GLU A 27 -32.40 -3.53 -15.49
CA GLU A 27 -31.00 -3.65 -15.10
C GLU A 27 -30.89 -3.68 -13.58
N MET A 28 -30.20 -4.71 -13.07
CA MET A 28 -29.80 -4.77 -11.66
C MET A 28 -28.33 -4.35 -11.54
N GLU A 29 -28.07 -3.31 -10.76
CA GLU A 29 -26.72 -2.89 -10.44
C GLU A 29 -26.13 -3.78 -9.33
N VAL A 30 -24.98 -4.41 -9.60
CA VAL A 30 -24.24 -5.22 -8.62
C VAL A 30 -22.95 -4.47 -8.24
N LYS A 31 -22.76 -4.20 -6.94
CA LYS A 31 -21.59 -3.48 -6.41
C LYS A 31 -20.76 -4.35 -5.48
N TYR A 32 -19.44 -4.19 -5.56
CA TYR A 32 -18.48 -4.72 -4.62
C TYR A 32 -17.50 -3.61 -4.21
N GLN A 33 -17.13 -3.57 -2.94
CA GLN A 33 -16.12 -2.64 -2.42
C GLN A 33 -15.14 -3.40 -1.55
N GLN A 34 -13.85 -3.15 -1.79
CA GLN A 34 -12.75 -3.69 -1.01
C GLN A 34 -11.94 -2.56 -0.39
N GLN A 35 -11.54 -2.74 0.86
CA GLN A 35 -10.63 -1.82 1.54
C GLN A 35 -9.19 -2.09 1.11
N SER A 36 -8.34 -1.08 1.26
CA SER A 36 -6.90 -1.20 1.01
C SER A 36 -6.28 -2.27 1.92
N THR A 37 -5.45 -3.16 1.36
CA THR A 37 -4.74 -4.22 2.08
C THR A 37 -3.29 -4.31 1.61
N TRP A 38 -2.36 -4.56 2.53
CA TRP A 38 -0.93 -4.56 2.21
C TRP A 38 -0.12 -5.41 3.19
N ILE A 39 1.08 -5.80 2.78
CA ILE A 39 2.09 -6.46 3.62
C ILE A 39 3.43 -5.75 3.40
N VAL A 40 3.94 -5.13 4.47
CA VAL A 40 5.23 -4.44 4.51
C VAL A 40 6.18 -5.18 5.46
N SER A 41 7.42 -5.39 5.03
CA SER A 41 8.48 -6.03 5.78
C SER A 41 9.46 -5.00 6.32
N ILE A 42 9.69 -5.02 7.63
CA ILE A 42 10.68 -4.19 8.32
C ILE A 42 11.77 -5.11 8.85
N PRO A 43 12.97 -5.12 8.26
CA PRO A 43 14.06 -5.96 8.75
C PRO A 43 14.70 -5.35 10.02
N GLN A 44 15.18 -6.22 10.91
CA GLN A 44 16.08 -5.82 11.98
C GLN A 44 17.47 -5.49 11.42
N THR A 45 18.25 -4.69 12.15
CA THR A 45 19.62 -4.34 11.75
C THR A 45 20.55 -4.31 12.96
N THR A 46 21.84 -4.50 12.72
CA THR A 46 22.91 -4.38 13.70
C THR A 46 23.82 -3.24 13.28
N LEU A 47 24.03 -2.28 14.17
CA LEU A 47 24.83 -1.10 13.89
C LEU A 47 26.33 -1.37 14.07
N SER A 48 27.16 -0.58 13.39
CA SER A 48 28.62 -0.67 13.46
C SER A 48 29.23 0.60 14.07
N GLN A 49 30.40 0.47 14.69
CA GLN A 49 31.23 1.62 15.11
C GLN A 49 32.09 2.19 13.97
N THR A 50 32.32 1.43 12.89
CA THR A 50 33.29 1.81 11.85
C THR A 50 32.67 2.21 10.52
N GLN A 51 31.39 1.89 10.31
CA GLN A 51 30.73 2.09 9.03
C GLN A 51 29.26 2.46 9.22
N GLU A 52 28.74 3.17 8.23
CA GLU A 52 27.31 3.34 8.04
C GLU A 52 26.66 1.98 7.72
N VAL A 53 25.43 1.80 8.19
CA VAL A 53 24.63 0.61 7.92
C VAL A 53 23.39 1.03 7.12
N GLU A 54 23.18 0.38 5.97
CA GLU A 54 21.98 0.55 5.14
C GLU A 54 20.95 -0.53 5.49
N GLN A 55 19.67 -0.12 5.55
CA GLN A 55 18.53 -0.99 5.72
C GLN A 55 17.40 -0.52 4.79
N THR A 56 16.57 -1.44 4.30
CA THR A 56 15.46 -1.10 3.39
C THR A 56 14.17 -1.76 3.86
N VAL A 57 13.13 -0.96 4.03
CA VAL A 57 11.75 -1.44 4.17
C VAL A 57 11.22 -1.83 2.80
N SER A 58 10.55 -2.98 2.68
CA SER A 58 9.99 -3.46 1.40
C SER A 58 8.53 -3.89 1.54
N ALA A 59 7.81 -3.94 0.42
CA ALA A 59 6.47 -4.50 0.36
C ALA A 59 6.51 -5.87 -0.34
N THR A 60 5.73 -6.84 0.17
CA THR A 60 5.56 -8.16 -0.47
C THR A 60 4.18 -8.34 -1.09
N ALA A 61 3.20 -7.53 -0.68
CA ALA A 61 1.89 -7.46 -1.28
C ALA A 61 1.30 -6.05 -1.13
N MET A 62 0.65 -5.55 -2.17
CA MET A 62 0.00 -4.25 -2.19
C MET A 62 -1.33 -4.34 -2.92
N ASN A 63 -2.37 -3.75 -2.35
CA ASN A 63 -3.68 -3.57 -2.97
C ASN A 63 -4.34 -2.36 -2.33
N ILE A 64 -3.92 -1.18 -2.76
CA ILE A 64 -4.42 0.12 -2.30
C ILE A 64 -5.50 0.62 -3.26
N ARG A 65 -6.52 1.27 -2.71
CA ARG A 65 -7.58 1.88 -3.52
C ARG A 65 -7.00 2.93 -4.47
N PRO A 66 -7.58 3.11 -5.67
CA PRO A 66 -7.03 4.04 -6.67
C PRO A 66 -6.92 5.50 -6.21
N ASP A 67 -7.77 5.91 -5.26
CA ASP A 67 -7.81 7.25 -4.68
C ASP A 67 -6.92 7.42 -3.43
N GLU A 68 -6.14 6.40 -3.09
CA GLU A 68 -5.31 6.34 -1.90
C GLU A 68 -3.86 5.93 -2.21
N LYS A 69 -2.97 6.19 -1.26
CA LYS A 69 -1.60 5.71 -1.25
C LYS A 69 -1.19 5.28 0.15
N LEU A 70 -0.32 4.29 0.25
CA LEU A 70 0.26 3.87 1.52
C LEU A 70 1.54 4.67 1.78
N GLN A 71 1.62 5.34 2.92
CA GLN A 71 2.84 5.99 3.40
C GLN A 71 3.43 5.21 4.57
N VAL A 72 4.74 5.00 4.54
CA VAL A 72 5.53 4.51 5.67
C VAL A 72 6.36 5.67 6.21
N LYS A 73 6.20 5.96 7.49
CA LYS A 73 6.86 7.05 8.23
C LYS A 73 7.58 6.50 9.45
N ILE A 74 8.51 7.28 9.98
CA ILE A 74 9.15 7.00 11.27
C ILE A 74 8.66 8.01 12.30
N LYS A 75 8.34 7.54 13.52
CA LYS A 75 8.02 8.38 14.67
C LYS A 75 8.96 8.12 15.85
N GLY A 76 9.04 9.12 16.73
CA GLY A 76 9.69 8.99 18.04
C GLY A 76 11.20 9.21 18.04
N LEU A 77 11.80 9.61 16.92
CA LEU A 77 13.21 10.02 16.89
C LEU A 77 13.35 11.47 17.34
N THR A 78 14.29 11.73 18.24
CA THR A 78 14.68 13.08 18.65
C THR A 78 15.87 13.50 17.80
N GLU A 79 15.75 14.62 17.07
CA GLU A 79 16.79 15.11 16.13
C GLU A 79 17.24 14.06 15.10
N GLY A 80 16.33 13.17 14.67
CA GLY A 80 16.63 12.10 13.72
C GLY A 80 17.55 11.00 14.27
N LYS A 81 17.77 10.94 15.59
CA LYS A 81 18.63 9.94 16.23
C LYS A 81 17.83 8.83 16.87
N VAL A 82 18.26 7.59 16.65
CA VAL A 82 17.86 6.44 17.47
C VAL A 82 18.77 6.37 18.69
N THR A 83 18.18 6.22 19.87
CA THR A 83 18.91 5.99 21.12
C THR A 83 19.01 4.50 21.40
N LEU A 84 20.21 4.02 21.66
CA LEU A 84 20.47 2.65 22.09
C LEU A 84 20.89 2.67 23.56
N THR A 85 20.32 1.79 24.35
CA THR A 85 20.58 1.67 25.80
C THR A 85 21.35 0.39 26.07
N ARG A 86 22.41 0.48 26.86
CA ARG A 86 23.22 -0.65 27.29
C ARG A 86 22.48 -1.48 28.32
N ASP A 87 22.44 -2.78 28.13
CA ASP A 87 21.61 -3.69 28.92
C ASP A 87 22.01 -3.74 30.41
N ASP A 88 23.30 -3.57 30.73
CA ASP A 88 23.85 -3.76 32.08
C ASP A 88 23.93 -2.48 32.95
N SER A 89 23.89 -1.30 32.34
CA SER A 89 24.30 -0.05 33.00
C SER A 89 23.45 1.16 32.63
N LYS A 90 22.47 0.99 31.72
CA LYS A 90 21.63 2.08 31.18
C LYS A 90 22.43 3.21 30.50
N ALA A 91 23.72 3.02 30.25
CA ALA A 91 24.50 3.93 29.44
C ALA A 91 23.87 4.00 28.04
N THR A 92 23.81 5.19 27.45
CA THR A 92 23.18 5.39 26.14
C THR A 92 24.21 5.78 25.09
N THR A 93 23.97 5.37 23.85
CA THR A 93 24.63 5.89 22.66
C THR A 93 23.58 6.20 21.59
N THR A 94 23.95 6.91 20.53
CA THR A 94 23.00 7.31 19.49
C THR A 94 23.56 7.06 18.10
N SER A 95 22.67 6.76 17.15
CA SER A 95 22.97 6.73 15.71
C SER A 95 22.00 7.66 14.99
N THR A 96 22.51 8.49 14.07
CA THR A 96 21.69 9.33 13.20
C THR A 96 21.06 8.46 12.13
N VAL A 97 19.75 8.61 11.94
CA VAL A 97 18.96 7.91 10.91
C VAL A 97 18.64 8.89 9.79
N SER A 98 18.91 8.51 8.55
CA SER A 98 18.78 9.37 7.37
C SER A 98 18.19 8.59 6.18
N THR A 99 17.54 9.29 5.25
CA THR A 99 17.05 8.68 3.99
C THR A 99 18.11 8.64 2.89
N THR A 100 19.24 9.31 3.10
CA THR A 100 20.42 9.28 2.24
C THR A 100 21.68 8.97 3.03
N SER A 101 22.71 8.45 2.35
CA SER A 101 23.99 8.13 2.98
C SER A 101 24.67 9.36 3.60
N ASN A 102 25.60 9.08 4.51
CA ASN A 102 26.41 10.05 5.24
C ASN A 102 25.60 11.04 6.08
N SER A 103 24.40 10.66 6.52
CA SER A 103 23.51 11.50 7.34
C SER A 103 23.14 12.85 6.71
N VAL A 104 23.16 12.98 5.37
CA VAL A 104 22.89 14.25 4.67
C VAL A 104 21.44 14.71 4.84
N ASN A 105 20.49 13.78 4.92
CA ASN A 105 19.07 14.06 5.12
C ASN A 105 18.51 13.30 6.34
N PRO A 106 18.83 13.77 7.56
CA PRO A 106 18.33 13.17 8.79
C PRO A 106 16.80 13.16 8.82
N ILE A 107 16.25 12.10 9.40
CA ILE A 107 14.82 11.92 9.51
C ILE A 107 14.22 12.94 10.48
N THR A 108 13.12 13.55 10.07
CA THR A 108 12.30 14.46 10.88
C THR A 108 10.95 13.81 11.21
N VAL A 109 10.15 14.47 12.06
CA VAL A 109 8.94 13.89 12.68
C VAL A 109 7.87 13.40 11.68
N ASP A 110 7.93 13.86 10.43
CA ASP A 110 6.95 13.55 9.36
C ASP A 110 7.59 12.99 8.08
N THR A 111 8.86 12.56 8.14
CA THR A 111 9.53 12.06 6.93
C THR A 111 8.87 10.78 6.44
N VAL A 112 8.36 10.81 5.20
CA VAL A 112 7.89 9.63 4.47
C VAL A 112 9.10 8.92 3.87
N ILE A 113 9.34 7.69 4.29
CA ILE A 113 10.52 6.90 3.87
C ILE A 113 10.21 5.95 2.72
N ALA A 114 8.95 5.52 2.61
CA ALA A 114 8.44 4.69 1.53
C ALA A 114 7.00 5.09 1.22
N GLU A 115 6.66 5.10 -0.05
CA GLU A 115 5.31 5.30 -0.54
C GLU A 115 4.98 4.26 -1.60
N PHE A 116 3.78 3.72 -1.53
CA PHE A 116 3.28 2.69 -2.45
C PHE A 116 1.87 3.03 -2.91
N GLU A 117 1.54 2.66 -4.15
CA GLU A 117 0.25 2.95 -4.77
C GLU A 117 -0.28 1.74 -5.53
N ASP A 118 -1.61 1.74 -5.72
CA ASP A 118 -2.33 0.76 -6.52
C ASP A 118 -2.01 -0.68 -6.08
N GLN A 119 -1.59 -1.54 -7.02
CA GLN A 119 -1.25 -2.95 -6.77
C GLN A 119 0.26 -3.19 -6.89
N SER A 120 1.08 -2.14 -6.80
CA SER A 120 2.52 -2.23 -7.00
C SER A 120 3.26 -2.35 -5.67
N THR A 121 4.28 -3.20 -5.64
CA THR A 121 5.25 -3.27 -4.54
C THR A 121 6.43 -2.33 -4.74
N ASP A 122 6.48 -1.59 -5.86
CA ASP A 122 7.53 -0.63 -6.15
C ASP A 122 7.28 0.69 -5.43
N PHE A 123 8.37 1.35 -5.02
CA PHE A 123 8.30 2.68 -4.43
C PHE A 123 7.87 3.73 -5.45
N VAL A 124 7.14 4.75 -4.99
CA VAL A 124 6.73 5.91 -5.79
C VAL A 124 7.22 7.23 -5.19
N ASN A 125 7.04 8.32 -5.93
CA ASN A 125 7.28 9.69 -5.49
C ASN A 125 8.68 9.94 -4.93
N GLY A 126 9.68 9.29 -5.53
CA GLY A 126 11.10 9.45 -5.16
C GLY A 126 11.49 8.80 -3.83
N THR A 127 10.59 8.05 -3.20
CA THR A 127 10.90 7.27 -2.01
C THR A 127 11.68 6.01 -2.38
N THR A 128 12.42 5.45 -1.41
CA THR A 128 13.29 4.28 -1.64
C THR A 128 13.15 3.22 -0.56
N GLY A 129 12.45 3.52 0.54
CA GLY A 129 12.40 2.68 1.74
C GLY A 129 13.73 2.56 2.46
N LYS A 130 14.80 3.19 1.97
CA LYS A 130 16.15 3.08 2.52
C LYS A 130 16.34 3.97 3.74
N LEU A 131 16.99 3.40 4.74
CA LEU A 131 17.46 4.05 5.93
C LEU A 131 18.97 3.83 6.06
N TYR A 132 19.66 4.91 6.37
CA TYR A 132 21.08 4.94 6.64
C TYR A 132 21.29 5.27 8.11
N PHE A 133 22.03 4.41 8.80
CA PHE A 133 22.39 4.56 10.20
C PHE A 133 23.85 4.94 10.30
N SER A 134 24.13 6.10 10.89
CA SER A 134 25.51 6.52 11.13
C SER A 134 26.22 5.51 12.04
N ALA A 135 27.54 5.45 11.91
CA ALA A 135 28.37 4.70 12.84
C ALA A 135 28.14 5.14 14.29
N ILE A 136 28.27 4.18 15.21
CA ILE A 136 28.24 4.41 16.65
C ILE A 136 29.54 5.12 17.07
N PRO A 137 29.48 6.15 17.93
CA PRO A 137 30.68 6.86 18.40
C PRO A 137 31.74 5.93 19.01
N GLU A 138 33.01 6.16 18.68
CA GLU A 138 34.15 5.30 19.08
C GLU A 138 34.32 5.21 20.61
N GLU A 139 33.92 6.23 21.35
CA GLU A 139 33.94 6.26 22.82
C GLU A 139 32.88 5.38 23.48
N THR A 140 31.97 4.79 22.69
CA THR A 140 30.93 3.88 23.19
C THR A 140 31.58 2.62 23.77
N LYS A 141 31.40 2.40 25.08
CA LYS A 141 31.97 1.26 25.80
C LYS A 141 31.41 -0.07 25.30
N ALA A 142 32.26 -1.10 25.22
CA ALA A 142 31.87 -2.45 24.82
C ALA A 142 30.77 -3.05 25.72
N GLY A 143 29.75 -3.65 25.11
CA GLY A 143 28.59 -4.28 25.73
C GLY A 143 27.44 -4.38 24.73
N ASP A 144 26.34 -5.00 25.16
CA ASP A 144 25.13 -5.12 24.33
C ASP A 144 24.24 -3.89 24.51
N TYR A 145 23.80 -3.32 23.38
CA TYR A 145 22.91 -2.16 23.33
C TYR A 145 21.71 -2.47 22.45
N SER A 146 20.54 -2.01 22.89
CA SER A 146 19.29 -2.16 22.16
C SER A 146 18.55 -0.83 22.05
N GLY A 147 17.84 -0.65 20.94
CA GLY A 147 17.05 0.54 20.63
C GLY A 147 15.84 0.16 19.79
N THR A 148 14.87 1.06 19.66
CA THR A 148 13.65 0.80 18.89
C THR A 148 13.32 2.00 18.01
N ILE A 149 12.91 1.69 16.78
CA ILE A 149 12.39 2.67 15.82
C ILE A 149 10.93 2.29 15.57
N THR A 150 10.05 3.27 15.69
CA THR A 150 8.61 3.06 15.46
C THR A 150 8.26 3.46 14.05
N TYR A 151 7.80 2.50 13.25
CA TYR A 151 7.27 2.75 11.92
C TYR A 151 5.76 2.98 12.02
N VAL A 152 5.26 3.97 11.29
CA VAL A 152 3.83 4.25 11.16
C VAL A 152 3.46 4.06 9.70
N MET A 153 2.43 3.25 9.47
CA MET A 153 1.93 2.94 8.15
C MET A 153 0.48 3.41 8.07
N GLU A 154 0.18 4.26 7.10
CA GLU A 154 -1.16 4.82 6.94
C GLU A 154 -1.51 4.99 5.46
N THR A 155 -2.78 4.73 5.14
CA THR A 155 -3.35 5.05 3.84
C THR A 155 -3.87 6.47 3.86
N VAL A 156 -3.40 7.31 2.93
CA VAL A 156 -3.82 8.71 2.78
C VAL A 156 -4.41 8.92 1.39
N LYS A 157 -5.24 9.94 1.21
CA LYS A 157 -5.72 10.33 -0.13
C LYS A 157 -4.55 10.86 -0.97
N LYS A 158 -4.57 10.54 -2.27
CA LYS A 158 -3.60 11.08 -3.24
C LYS A 158 -3.78 12.58 -3.42
#